data_AF-A0A934UKT6-F1
#
_entry.id   AF-A0A934UKT6-F1
#
_cell.length_a   1.000
_cell.length_b   1.000
_cell.length_c   1.000
_cell.angle_alpha   90.00
_cell.angle_beta   90.00
_cell.angle_gamma   90.00
#
_symmetry.space_group_name_H-M   'P 1'
#
loop_
_entity.id
_entity.type
_entity.pdbx_description
1 polymer ?
#
loop_
_entity_poly.entity_id
_entity_poly.type
_entity_poly.pdbx_seq_one_letter_code
_entity_poly.pdbx_strand_id
1 'polypeptide(L)' 'MKKEQFSPDHKQTKSLVAAGKEAASKAVRHSKALDLTITYIENGFVYEENAQGIKTAIKILEKKEPTISLTKGMVLHAK' A
#
# COMPACT_ATOMS: atom_id res chain seq x y z
N MET A 1 -18.90 -17.89 26.06
CA MET A 1 -18.25 -16.79 25.32
C MET A 1 -18.34 -17.07 23.82
N LYS A 2 -18.91 -16.15 23.04
CA LYS A 2 -18.90 -16.22 21.56
C LYS A 2 -17.47 -15.92 21.08
N LYS A 3 -16.91 -16.80 20.25
CA LYS A 3 -15.64 -16.53 19.55
C LYS A 3 -15.96 -15.61 18.37
N GLU A 4 -15.41 -14.40 18.36
CA GLU A 4 -15.46 -13.54 17.18
C GLU A 4 -14.54 -14.13 16.12
N GLN A 5 -15.14 -14.70 15.07
CA GLN A 5 -14.41 -15.24 13.95
C GLN A 5 -14.30 -14.15 12.89
N PHE A 6 -13.14 -13.50 12.80
CA PHE A 6 -12.80 -12.64 11.66
C PHE A 6 -12.77 -13.51 10.41
N SER A 7 -13.90 -13.60 9.71
CA SER A 7 -13.93 -14.19 8.38
C SER A 7 -13.30 -13.19 7.43
N PRO A 8 -12.38 -13.61 6.54
CA PRO A 8 -11.85 -12.72 5.53
C PRO A 8 -13.01 -12.36 4.60
N ASP A 9 -13.56 -11.15 4.76
CA ASP A 9 -14.63 -10.65 3.91
C ASP A 9 -14.05 -10.29 2.53
N HIS A 10 -13.71 -11.33 1.78
CA HIS A 10 -12.90 -11.28 0.58
C HIS A 10 -13.53 -10.41 -0.51
N LYS A 11 -14.86 -10.25 -0.52
CA LYS A 11 -15.56 -9.41 -1.50
C LYS A 11 -15.42 -7.93 -1.15
N GLN A 12 -15.62 -7.58 0.13
CA GLN A 12 -15.47 -6.20 0.59
C GLN A 12 -14.02 -5.71 0.45
N THR A 13 -13.04 -6.53 0.86
CA THR A 13 -11.61 -6.20 0.69
C THR A 13 -11.25 -5.99 -0.78
N LYS A 14 -11.73 -6.85 -1.69
CA LYS A 14 -11.47 -6.69 -3.14
C LYS A 14 -12.08 -5.40 -3.70
N SER A 15 -13.31 -5.07 -3.31
CA SER A 15 -13.98 -3.84 -3.74
C SER A 15 -13.22 -2.60 -3.27
N LEU A 16 -12.76 -2.60 -2.02
CA LEU A 16 -11.96 -1.50 -1.46
C LEU A 16 -10.63 -1.34 -2.20
N VAL A 17 -9.94 -2.44 -2.48
CA VAL A 17 -8.68 -2.43 -3.25
C VAL A 17 -8.91 -1.89 -4.67
N ALA A 18 -10.01 -2.29 -5.33
CA ALA A 18 -10.35 -1.80 -6.66
C ALA A 18 -10.63 -0.29 -6.65
N ALA A 19 -11.45 0.19 -5.73
CA ALA A 19 -11.75 1.62 -5.57
C ALA A 19 -10.47 2.43 -5.29
N GLY A 20 -9.57 1.92 -4.44
CA GLY A 20 -8.28 2.54 -4.15
C GLY A 20 -7.40 2.66 -5.39
N LYS A 21 -7.31 1.60 -6.22
CA LYS A 21 -6.54 1.63 -7.48
C LYS A 21 -7.09 2.63 -8.48
N GLU A 22 -8.41 2.73 -8.59
CA GLU A 22 -9.06 3.69 -9.49
C GLU A 22 -8.82 5.13 -9.04
N ALA A 23 -9.03 5.41 -7.75
CA ALA A 23 -8.79 6.73 -7.16
C ALA A 23 -7.33 7.17 -7.33
N ALA A 24 -6.37 6.28 -7.04
CA ALA A 24 -4.95 6.55 -7.23
C ALA A 24 -4.61 6.84 -8.69
N SER A 25 -5.15 6.06 -9.64
CA SER A 25 -4.91 6.27 -11.07
C SER A 25 -5.44 7.62 -11.55
N LYS A 26 -6.62 8.03 -11.08
CA LYS A 26 -7.21 9.34 -11.37
C LYS A 26 -6.35 10.46 -10.77
N ALA A 27 -5.95 10.34 -9.51
CA ALA A 27 -5.10 11.32 -8.83
C ALA A 27 -3.78 11.52 -9.59
N VAL A 28 -3.09 10.44 -9.96
CA VAL A 28 -1.85 10.50 -10.74
C VAL A 28 -2.03 11.21 -12.07
N ARG A 29 -3.12 10.91 -12.81
CA ARG A 29 -3.41 11.60 -14.09
C ARG A 29 -3.64 13.10 -13.88
N HIS A 30 -4.41 13.47 -12.85
CA HIS A 30 -4.66 14.88 -12.55
C HIS A 30 -3.40 15.60 -12.11
N SER A 31 -2.56 15.00 -11.25
CA SER A 31 -1.27 15.56 -10.86
C SER A 31 -0.39 15.82 -12.07
N LYS A 32 -0.28 14.86 -12.99
CA LYS A 32 0.49 15.03 -14.24
C LYS A 32 -0.08 16.13 -15.14
N ALA A 33 -1.40 16.23 -15.25
CA ALA A 33 -2.04 17.29 -16.02
C ALA A 33 -1.84 18.70 -15.44
N LEU A 34 -1.50 18.80 -14.15
CA LEU A 34 -1.21 20.04 -13.43
C LEU A 34 0.28 20.31 -13.28
N ASP A 35 1.14 19.58 -14.01
CA ASP A 35 2.59 19.66 -13.90
C ASP A 35 3.15 19.43 -12.47
N LEU A 36 2.42 18.66 -11.65
CA LEU A 36 2.83 18.32 -10.29
C LEU A 36 3.69 17.06 -10.28
N THR A 37 4.73 17.07 -9.45
CA THR A 37 5.54 15.88 -9.16
C THR A 37 4.71 14.88 -8.37
N ILE A 38 4.81 13.60 -8.74
CA ILE A 38 4.20 12.48 -8.01
C ILE A 38 5.28 11.66 -7.34
N THR A 39 4.98 11.13 -6.15
CA THR A 39 5.89 10.23 -5.43
C THR A 39 5.23 8.87 -5.30
N TYR A 40 5.96 7.80 -5.62
CA TYR A 40 5.44 6.44 -5.50
C TYR A 40 6.55 5.44 -5.13
N ILE A 41 6.14 4.26 -4.67
CA ILE A 41 7.06 3.19 -4.26
C ILE A 41 7.05 2.10 -5.33
N GLU A 42 8.23 1.73 -5.82
CA GLU A 42 8.41 0.64 -6.79
C GLU A 42 9.68 -0.14 -6.42
N ASN A 43 9.58 -1.46 -6.34
CA ASN A 43 10.70 -2.36 -6.03
C ASN A 43 11.52 -2.00 -4.76
N GLY A 44 10.87 -1.42 -3.75
CA GLY A 44 11.54 -1.00 -2.51
C GLY A 44 12.24 0.35 -2.59
N PHE A 45 12.08 1.08 -3.69
CA PHE A 45 12.57 2.45 -3.84
C PHE A 45 11.40 3.43 -3.87
N VAL A 46 11.58 4.59 -3.25
CA VAL A 46 10.71 5.75 -3.40
C VAL A 46 11.21 6.54 -4.60
N TYR A 47 10.37 6.68 -5.62
CA TYR A 47 10.62 7.49 -6.79
C TYR A 47 9.79 8.77 -6.74
N GLU A 48 10.38 9.89 -7.16
CA GLU A 48 9.64 11.03 -7.67
C GLU A 48 9.61 10.97 -9.19
N GLU A 49 8.44 11.21 -9.77
CA GLU A 49 8.26 11.34 -11.21
C GLU A 49 7.65 12.71 -11.50
N ASN A 50 8.28 13.47 -12.38
CA ASN A 50 7.74 14.74 -12.84
C ASN A 50 6.70 14.52 -13.96
N ALA A 51 5.98 15.57 -14.36
CA ALA A 51 4.98 15.46 -15.43
C ALA A 51 5.57 15.09 -16.82
N GLN A 52 6.88 15.26 -17.01
CA GLN A 52 7.62 14.85 -18.21
C GLN A 52 8.01 13.36 -18.20
N GLY A 53 7.74 12.64 -17.12
CA GLY A 53 8.06 11.22 -16.96
C GLY A 53 9.50 10.92 -16.54
N ILE A 54 10.27 11.95 -16.14
CA ILE A 54 11.61 11.76 -15.56
C ILE A 54 11.45 11.25 -14.14
N LYS A 55 12.10 10.12 -13.86
CA LYS A 55 12.05 9.43 -12.56
C LYS A 55 13.36 9.60 -11.81
N THR A 56 13.29 10.03 -10.55
CA THR A 56 14.42 10.14 -9.62
C THR A 56 14.18 9.29 -8.38
N ALA A 57 15.12 8.38 -8.08
CA ALA A 57 15.07 7.60 -6.85
C ALA A 57 15.56 8.45 -5.67
N ILE A 58 14.75 8.57 -4.62
CA ILE A 58 15.02 9.44 -3.47
C ILE A 58 15.44 8.64 -2.26
N LYS A 59 14.83 7.47 -2.07
CA LYS A 59 15.01 6.69 -0.86
C LYS A 59 14.86 5.21 -1.10
N ILE A 60 15.70 4.43 -0.43
CA ILE A 60 15.57 2.98 -0.31
C ILE A 60 14.74 2.68 0.94
N LEU A 61 13.69 1.88 0.79
CA LEU A 61 12.91 1.35 1.89
C LEU A 61 13.48 -0.01 2.27
N GLU A 62 14.22 -0.03 3.37
CA GLU A 62 14.62 -1.28 3.99
C GLU A 62 13.39 -1.98 4.57
N LYS A 63 13.17 -3.21 4.13
CA LYS A 63 12.07 -4.03 4.64
C LYS A 63 12.45 -4.48 6.05
N LYS A 64 11.84 -3.88 7.06
CA LYS A 64 12.04 -4.33 8.45
C LYS A 64 11.36 -5.69 8.61
N GLU A 65 12.15 -6.73 8.82
CA GLU A 65 11.62 -8.05 9.15
C GLU A 65 10.82 -7.96 10.45
N PRO A 66 9.58 -8.49 10.48
CA PRO A 66 8.82 -8.53 11.71
C PRO A 66 9.57 -9.40 12.71
N THR A 67 9.80 -8.89 13.91
CA THR A 67 10.49 -9.63 15.00
C THR A 67 9.73 -10.91 15.39
N ILE A 68 8.48 -11.05 14.97
CA ILE A 68 7.60 -12.16 15.33
C ILE A 68 7.06 -12.77 14.04
N SER A 69 7.33 -14.06 13.85
CA SER A 69 6.70 -14.86 12.80
C SER A 69 5.38 -15.41 13.33
N LEU A 70 4.25 -14.91 12.82
CA LEU A 70 2.93 -15.39 13.19
C LEU A 70 2.57 -16.62 12.36
N THR A 71 2.34 -17.75 13.02
CA THR A 71 1.82 -18.97 12.41
C THR A 71 0.31 -19.09 12.61
N LYS A 72 -0.37 -19.79 11.70
CA LYS A 72 -1.82 -19.97 11.75
C LYS A 72 -2.21 -20.67 13.06
N GLY A 73 -3.05 -20.01 13.87
CA GLY A 73 -3.50 -20.52 15.17
C GLY A 73 -2.84 -19.87 16.39
N MET A 74 -1.89 -18.94 16.20
CA MET A 74 -1.34 -18.15 17.30
C MET A 74 -2.38 -17.18 17.87
N VAL A 75 -2.49 -17.15 19.21
CA VAL A 75 -3.30 -16.19 19.96
C VAL A 75 -2.36 -15.21 20.64
N LEU A 76 -2.44 -13.94 20.25
CA LEU A 76 -1.64 -12.88 20.85
C LEU A 76 -2.30 -12.46 22.17
N HIS A 77 -1.69 -12.80 23.30
CA HIS A 77 -2.10 -12.32 24.61
C HIS A 77 -1.27 -11.07 24.94
N ALA A 78 -1.86 -9.89 24.74
CA ALA A 78 -1.32 -8.66 25.32
C ALA A 78 -1.87 -8.54 26.75
N LYS A 79 -0.98 -8.24 27.71
CA LYS A 79 -1.35 -8.02 29.11
C LYS A 79 -1.87 -6.60 29.32
#